data_AF-A0A8C1W241-F1
#
_entry.id   AF-A0A8C1W241-F1
#
_cell.length_a   1.000
_cell.length_b   1.000
_cell.length_c   1.000
_cell.angle_alpha   90.00
_cell.angle_beta   90.00
_cell.angle_gamma   90.00
#
_symmetry.space_group_name_H-M   'P 1'
#
loop_
_entity.id
_entity.type
_entity.pdbx_description
1 polymer ?
#
loop_
_entity_poly.entity_id
_entity_poly.type
_entity_poly.pdbx_seq_one_letter_code
_entity_poly.pdbx_strand_id
1 'polypeptide(L)'
;MDGHTPGEPVDMNAVAVVSRRGWNAVEARDRTEMKNPAQTVIVHHTALLYCAHPRDSVSELAHIQHMHMQERGFDDIGYNFLISGDGTVYEGRGWGIVGAHAKEHNFSSVGIAFMGNFNDELPSSVSLSALLRLLHSGVLHGHVQPNFVLVGHRDVAKTDCIKPLLCVCSNV
;
A
#
# COMPACT_ATOMS: atom_id res chain seq x y z
N MET A 1 20.29 -19.75 -32.26
CA MET A 1 18.89 -20.19 -32.41
C MET A 1 18.19 -19.67 -31.18
N ASP A 2 17.79 -18.41 -31.22
CA ASP A 2 17.52 -17.66 -30.01
C ASP A 2 16.01 -17.43 -29.99
N GLY A 3 15.31 -18.36 -29.35
CA GLY A 3 13.86 -18.49 -29.33
C GLY A 3 13.19 -17.38 -28.52
N HIS A 4 13.10 -16.18 -29.10
CA HIS A 4 12.14 -15.19 -28.65
C HIS A 4 10.74 -15.68 -29.03
N THR A 5 9.98 -16.15 -28.03
CA THR A 5 8.54 -16.35 -28.16
C THR A 5 7.85 -14.98 -28.20
N PRO A 6 6.99 -14.70 -29.21
CA PRO A 6 6.21 -13.48 -29.26
C PRO A 6 4.88 -13.66 -28.51
N GLY A 7 4.53 -12.72 -27.63
CA GLY A 7 3.13 -12.49 -27.25
C GLY A 7 2.72 -12.79 -25.80
N GLU A 8 3.39 -12.22 -24.80
CA GLU A 8 2.67 -11.92 -23.56
C GLU A 8 1.98 -10.56 -23.70
N PRO A 9 0.65 -10.46 -23.47
CA PRO A 9 -0.02 -9.17 -23.43
C PRO A 9 0.59 -8.36 -22.28
N VAL A 10 1.17 -7.20 -22.60
CA VAL A 10 1.57 -6.24 -21.58
C VAL A 10 0.28 -5.78 -20.91
N ASP A 11 0.07 -6.20 -19.67
CA ASP A 11 -1.05 -5.73 -18.87
C ASP A 11 -0.87 -4.22 -18.64
N MET A 12 -1.58 -3.41 -19.43
CA MET A 12 -1.55 -1.95 -19.29
C MET A 12 -2.09 -1.48 -17.93
N ASN A 13 -2.73 -2.38 -17.16
CA ASN A 13 -3.17 -2.13 -15.79
C ASN A 13 -2.14 -2.57 -14.73
N ALA A 14 -1.06 -3.26 -15.08
CA ALA A 14 -0.03 -3.68 -14.14
C ALA A 14 0.68 -2.47 -13.54
N VAL A 15 0.66 -2.33 -12.22
CA VAL A 15 1.38 -1.26 -11.53
C VAL A 15 2.82 -1.69 -11.25
N ALA A 16 3.79 -0.83 -11.59
CA ALA A 16 5.17 -1.04 -11.19
C ALA A 16 5.30 -0.73 -9.70
N VAL A 17 5.77 -1.69 -8.92
CA VAL A 17 6.03 -1.53 -7.48
C VAL A 17 7.53 -1.42 -7.26
N VAL A 18 7.97 -0.33 -6.64
CA VAL A 18 9.34 -0.19 -6.16
C VAL A 18 9.51 -1.14 -4.97
N SER A 19 10.30 -2.18 -5.15
CA SER A 19 10.52 -3.20 -4.14
C SER A 19 11.22 -2.64 -2.90
N ARG A 20 11.16 -3.39 -1.79
CA ARG A 20 11.91 -3.09 -0.55
C ARG A 20 13.38 -2.74 -0.82
N ARG A 21 14.04 -3.54 -1.66
CA ARG A 21 15.42 -3.28 -2.08
C ARG A 21 15.55 -1.98 -2.87
N GLY A 22 14.57 -1.66 -3.71
CA GLY A 22 14.56 -0.47 -4.55
C GLY A 22 14.54 0.86 -3.78
N TRP A 23 13.96 0.89 -2.57
CA TRP A 23 14.00 2.06 -1.69
C TRP A 23 14.94 1.91 -0.48
N ASN A 24 15.79 0.88 -0.47
CA ASN A 24 16.76 0.58 0.61
C ASN A 24 16.11 0.32 1.97
N ALA A 25 15.03 -0.47 1.99
CA ALA A 25 14.40 -0.93 3.22
C ALA A 25 15.39 -1.67 4.12
N VAL A 26 15.31 -1.44 5.42
CA VAL A 26 15.95 -2.31 6.41
C VAL A 26 15.20 -3.65 6.45
N GLU A 27 15.92 -4.73 6.77
CA GLU A 27 15.33 -6.05 6.94
C GLU A 27 14.27 -6.06 8.07
N ALA A 28 13.16 -6.75 7.82
CA ALA A 28 12.12 -6.94 8.83
C ALA A 28 12.64 -7.84 9.96
N ARG A 29 12.23 -7.55 11.20
CA ARG A 29 12.55 -8.39 12.38
C ARG A 29 11.81 -9.73 12.34
N ASP A 30 10.57 -9.71 11.85
CA ASP A 30 9.73 -10.88 11.63
C ASP A 30 8.83 -10.67 10.40
N ARG A 31 8.39 -11.78 9.79
CA ARG A 31 7.49 -11.81 8.64
C ARG A 31 6.45 -12.90 8.83
N THR A 32 5.33 -12.54 9.44
CA THR A 32 4.18 -13.43 9.57
C THR A 32 3.35 -13.43 8.28
N GLU A 33 3.12 -14.61 7.70
CA GLU A 33 2.27 -14.79 6.52
C GLU A 33 0.78 -14.74 6.84
N MET A 34 -0.01 -14.17 5.91
CA MET A 34 -1.46 -14.28 5.94
C MET A 34 -1.89 -15.69 5.53
N LYS A 35 -2.89 -16.24 6.22
CA LYS A 35 -3.41 -17.59 5.94
C LYS A 35 -4.23 -17.68 4.66
N ASN A 36 -4.82 -16.58 4.24
CA ASN A 36 -5.74 -16.50 3.11
C ASN A 36 -5.52 -15.17 2.36
N PRO A 37 -5.96 -15.08 1.10
CA PRO A 37 -6.07 -13.79 0.41
C PRO A 37 -6.87 -12.78 1.24
N ALA A 38 -6.46 -11.51 1.18
CA ALA A 38 -7.07 -10.46 1.98
C ALA A 38 -8.54 -10.25 1.59
N GLN A 39 -9.40 -10.17 2.60
CA GLN A 39 -10.84 -9.90 2.45
C GLN A 39 -11.15 -8.40 2.50
N THR A 40 -10.21 -7.61 3.00
CA THR A 40 -10.39 -6.18 3.19
C THR A 40 -9.13 -5.46 2.75
N VAL A 41 -9.30 -4.32 2.10
CA VAL A 41 -8.22 -3.36 1.89
C VAL A 41 -8.55 -2.10 2.68
N ILE A 42 -7.61 -1.69 3.53
CA ILE A 42 -7.78 -0.55 4.42
C ILE A 42 -6.85 0.55 3.93
N VAL A 43 -7.45 1.67 3.54
CA VAL A 43 -6.73 2.85 3.04
C VAL A 43 -6.38 3.77 4.21
N HIS A 44 -5.12 4.20 4.20
CA HIS A 44 -4.53 5.11 5.18
C HIS A 44 -3.97 6.35 4.50
N HIS A 45 -3.62 7.34 5.30
CA HIS A 45 -2.54 8.26 4.99
C HIS A 45 -1.40 8.08 5.99
N THR A 46 -0.22 8.62 5.69
CA THR A 46 0.89 8.60 6.66
C THR A 46 0.73 9.68 7.74
N ALA A 47 -0.06 10.72 7.47
CA ALA A 47 -0.18 11.93 8.28
C ALA A 47 1.17 12.68 8.47
N LEU A 48 2.08 12.49 7.51
CA LEU A 48 3.41 13.10 7.49
C LEU A 48 3.58 13.97 6.23
N LEU A 49 4.82 14.16 5.77
CA LEU A 49 5.12 15.01 4.62
C LEU A 49 4.52 14.42 3.34
N TYR A 50 3.94 15.31 2.54
CA TYR A 50 3.55 14.97 1.18
C TYR A 50 4.80 14.89 0.30
N CYS A 51 5.00 13.75 -0.37
CA CYS A 51 6.14 13.53 -1.24
C CYS A 51 5.67 13.30 -2.67
N ALA A 52 6.16 14.11 -3.62
CA ALA A 52 5.89 13.94 -5.05
C ALA A 52 7.18 13.82 -5.89
N HIS A 53 8.35 13.80 -5.25
CA HIS A 53 9.63 13.55 -5.91
C HIS A 53 10.24 12.25 -5.35
N PRO A 54 10.75 11.35 -6.20
CA PRO A 54 11.32 10.07 -5.76
C PRO A 54 12.34 10.13 -4.61
N ARG A 55 13.22 11.15 -4.57
CA ARG A 55 14.20 11.29 -3.49
C ARG A 55 13.55 11.56 -2.14
N ASP A 56 12.55 12.42 -2.11
CA ASP A 56 11.82 12.77 -0.90
C ASP A 56 11.00 11.57 -0.43
N SER A 57 10.37 10.84 -1.36
CA SER A 57 9.62 9.62 -1.05
C SER A 57 10.49 8.55 -0.40
N VAL A 58 11.71 8.30 -0.91
CA VAL A 58 12.63 7.31 -0.31
C VAL A 58 13.09 7.73 1.08
N SER A 59 13.41 9.02 1.29
CA SER A 59 13.77 9.53 2.62
C SER A 59 12.62 9.38 3.61
N GLU A 60 11.39 9.68 3.18
CA GLU A 60 10.20 9.58 4.03
C GLU A 60 9.85 8.13 4.35
N LEU A 61 9.99 7.20 3.40
CA LEU A 61 9.83 5.75 3.65
C LEU A 61 10.81 5.25 4.71
N ALA A 62 12.07 5.63 4.61
CA ALA A 62 13.09 5.28 5.60
C ALA A 62 12.74 5.85 6.98
N HIS A 63 12.26 7.10 7.04
CA HIS A 63 11.80 7.71 8.28
C HIS A 63 10.61 6.96 8.88
N ILE A 64 9.59 6.64 8.08
CA ILE A 64 8.40 5.89 8.53
C ILE A 64 8.80 4.49 9.04
N GLN A 65 9.65 3.78 8.30
CA GLN A 65 10.13 2.45 8.73
C GLN A 65 10.89 2.55 10.05
N HIS A 66 11.78 3.54 10.19
CA HIS A 66 12.53 3.77 11.42
C HIS A 66 11.59 4.03 12.61
N MET A 67 10.67 4.98 12.48
CA MET A 67 9.71 5.32 13.53
C MET A 67 8.84 4.10 13.91
N HIS A 68 8.34 3.34 12.94
CA HIS A 68 7.56 2.12 13.22
C HIS A 68 8.36 1.06 13.98
N MET A 69 9.61 0.81 13.59
CA MET A 69 10.43 -0.24 14.21
C MET A 69 11.02 0.18 15.54
N GLN A 70 11.55 1.40 15.64
CA GLN A 70 12.30 1.84 16.82
C GLN A 70 11.40 2.44 17.90
N GLU A 71 10.38 3.22 17.50
CA GLU A 71 9.53 3.93 18.46
C GLU A 71 8.26 3.14 18.79
N ARG A 72 7.66 2.48 17.79
CA ARG A 72 6.42 1.69 17.98
C ARG A 72 6.65 0.20 18.20
N GLY A 73 7.89 -0.26 18.07
CA GLY A 73 8.25 -1.66 18.31
C GLY A 73 7.69 -2.63 17.28
N PHE A 74 7.30 -2.17 16.09
CA PHE A 74 6.83 -3.05 15.02
C PHE A 74 7.99 -3.85 14.43
N ASP A 75 7.69 -4.99 13.82
CA ASP A 75 8.68 -5.81 13.14
C ASP A 75 9.22 -5.17 11.85
N ASP A 76 8.45 -4.25 11.29
CA ASP A 76 8.72 -3.54 10.03
C ASP A 76 7.77 -2.34 9.89
N ILE A 77 7.91 -1.57 8.81
CA ILE A 77 6.92 -0.57 8.38
C ILE A 77 5.50 -1.14 8.45
N GLY A 78 4.56 -0.42 9.08
CA GLY A 78 3.25 -0.97 9.40
C GLY A 78 2.32 -1.24 8.21
N TYR A 79 2.56 -0.59 7.07
CA TYR A 79 1.74 -0.70 5.87
C TYR A 79 2.27 -1.77 4.91
N ASN A 80 1.37 -2.40 4.14
CA ASN A 80 1.75 -3.33 3.08
C ASN A 80 2.30 -2.59 1.86
N PHE A 81 1.66 -1.47 1.49
CA PHE A 81 2.09 -0.61 0.39
C PHE A 81 1.95 0.87 0.75
N LEU A 82 2.78 1.70 0.13
CA LEU A 82 2.71 3.14 0.22
C LEU A 82 2.68 3.77 -1.17
N ILE A 83 1.90 4.84 -1.35
CA ILE A 83 1.73 5.51 -2.64
C ILE A 83 2.13 6.98 -2.47
N SER A 84 3.15 7.42 -3.20
CA SER A 84 3.56 8.84 -3.23
C SER A 84 2.62 9.68 -4.11
N GLY A 85 2.75 11.00 -3.99
CA GLY A 85 1.93 11.97 -4.71
C GLY A 85 2.08 11.94 -6.23
N ASP A 86 3.20 11.42 -6.72
CA ASP A 86 3.46 11.17 -8.16
C ASP A 86 2.89 9.82 -8.66
N GLY A 87 2.24 9.05 -7.77
CA GLY A 87 1.66 7.74 -8.06
C GLY A 87 2.64 6.56 -8.03
N THR A 88 3.90 6.77 -7.64
CA THR A 88 4.82 5.65 -7.42
C THR A 88 4.34 4.80 -6.25
N VAL A 89 4.24 3.49 -6.46
CA VAL A 89 3.90 2.51 -5.42
C VAL A 89 5.17 1.90 -4.86
N TYR A 90 5.32 1.94 -3.54
CA TYR A 90 6.42 1.34 -2.81
C TYR A 90 5.95 0.14 -1.99
N GLU A 91 6.72 -0.93 -2.06
CA GLU A 91 6.51 -2.13 -1.26
C GLU A 91 6.90 -1.85 0.20
N GLY A 92 5.92 -1.87 1.10
CA GLY A 92 6.16 -1.96 2.54
C GLY A 92 6.38 -3.41 2.92
N ARG A 93 5.43 -4.01 3.66
CA ARG A 93 5.43 -5.45 3.94
C ARG A 93 5.09 -6.32 2.73
N GLY A 94 4.50 -5.74 1.69
CA GLY A 94 4.11 -6.44 0.47
C GLY A 94 2.84 -7.28 0.62
N TRP A 95 2.55 -8.08 -0.41
CA TRP A 95 1.40 -8.97 -0.43
C TRP A 95 1.60 -10.19 0.48
N GLY A 96 0.50 -10.69 1.06
CA GLY A 96 0.50 -11.93 1.84
C GLY A 96 1.23 -11.86 3.18
N ILE A 97 1.72 -10.69 3.61
CA ILE A 97 2.38 -10.49 4.91
C ILE A 97 1.50 -9.65 5.83
N VAL A 98 1.32 -10.11 7.07
CA VAL A 98 0.49 -9.44 8.09
C VAL A 98 1.05 -8.04 8.39
N GLY A 99 0.15 -7.03 8.29
CA GLY A 99 0.42 -5.62 8.57
C GLY A 99 0.52 -5.27 10.06
N ALA A 100 0.80 -4.00 10.34
CA ALA A 100 0.62 -3.37 11.65
C ALA A 100 -0.07 -2.00 11.51
N HIS A 101 -1.11 -1.93 10.68
CA HIS A 101 -1.76 -0.68 10.27
C HIS A 101 -3.14 -0.47 10.90
N ALA A 102 -3.87 -1.55 11.23
CA ALA A 102 -5.18 -1.49 11.86
C ALA A 102 -5.34 -2.67 12.83
N LYS A 103 -5.29 -2.36 14.13
CA LYS A 103 -5.43 -3.36 15.20
C LYS A 103 -6.72 -4.18 15.00
N GLU A 104 -6.67 -5.48 15.28
CA GLU A 104 -7.73 -6.49 15.03
C GLU A 104 -7.99 -6.85 13.56
N HIS A 105 -7.52 -6.07 12.58
CA HIS A 105 -7.77 -6.33 11.15
C HIS A 105 -6.55 -6.83 10.38
N ASN A 106 -5.33 -6.62 10.90
CA ASN A 106 -4.06 -6.91 10.23
C ASN A 106 -3.93 -8.32 9.63
N PHE A 107 -4.57 -9.35 10.20
CA PHE A 107 -4.46 -10.74 9.74
C PHE A 107 -5.31 -11.08 8.52
N SER A 108 -6.27 -10.24 8.16
CA SER A 108 -7.21 -10.46 7.05
C SER A 108 -7.28 -9.29 6.07
N SER A 109 -6.42 -8.28 6.24
CA SER A 109 -6.44 -7.06 5.45
C SER A 109 -5.07 -6.65 4.94
N VAL A 110 -5.07 -5.97 3.78
CA VAL A 110 -3.91 -5.24 3.27
C VAL A 110 -4.07 -3.76 3.59
N GLY A 111 -3.04 -3.16 4.18
CA GLY A 111 -2.99 -1.73 4.46
C GLY A 111 -2.22 -0.97 3.38
N ILE A 112 -2.89 0.01 2.75
CA ILE A 112 -2.28 0.86 1.72
C ILE A 112 -2.31 2.31 2.20
N ALA A 113 -1.16 2.97 2.30
CA ALA A 113 -1.06 4.35 2.78
C ALA A 113 -0.69 5.33 1.66
N PHE A 114 -1.45 6.43 1.53
CA PHE A 114 -0.98 7.58 0.78
C PHE A 114 0.05 8.37 1.59
N MET A 115 1.19 8.69 0.98
CA MET A 115 2.24 9.48 1.62
C MET A 115 1.84 10.95 1.66
N GLY A 116 1.56 11.45 2.87
CA GLY A 116 1.13 12.82 3.11
C GLY A 116 0.02 12.89 4.15
N ASN A 117 -0.51 14.10 4.33
CA ASN A 117 -1.67 14.37 5.16
C ASN A 117 -2.87 14.74 4.29
N PHE A 118 -3.88 13.87 4.34
CA PHE A 118 -5.14 13.97 3.58
C PHE A 118 -6.35 14.14 4.52
N ASN A 119 -6.16 14.86 5.62
CA ASN A 119 -7.28 15.22 6.50
C ASN A 119 -8.21 16.23 5.85
N ASP A 120 -7.71 17.14 5.02
CA ASP A 120 -8.52 18.21 4.44
C ASP A 120 -8.48 18.25 2.89
N GLU A 121 -7.64 17.41 2.30
CA GLU A 121 -7.44 17.32 0.85
C GLU A 121 -7.50 15.86 0.39
N LEU A 122 -7.84 15.64 -0.87
CA LEU A 122 -7.82 14.31 -1.49
C LEU A 122 -6.42 13.99 -2.05
N PRO A 123 -6.02 12.71 -2.09
CA PRO A 123 -4.86 12.28 -2.86
C PRO A 123 -4.95 12.70 -4.33
N SER A 124 -3.80 12.89 -4.98
CA SER A 124 -3.75 13.25 -6.40
C SER A 124 -4.46 12.19 -7.26
N SER A 125 -5.01 12.60 -8.40
CA SER A 125 -5.65 11.67 -9.34
C SER A 125 -4.70 10.57 -9.81
N VAL A 126 -3.41 10.88 -9.91
CA VAL A 126 -2.36 9.92 -10.29
C VAL A 126 -2.14 8.89 -9.18
N SER A 127 -2.09 9.32 -7.91
CA SER A 127 -2.01 8.39 -6.77
C SER A 127 -3.26 7.52 -6.65
N LEU A 128 -4.45 8.07 -6.87
CA LEU A 128 -5.70 7.30 -6.88
C LEU A 128 -5.73 6.26 -8.02
N SER A 129 -5.25 6.62 -9.21
CA SER A 129 -5.10 5.68 -10.32
C SER A 129 -4.12 4.55 -9.99
N ALA A 130 -3.00 4.88 -9.32
CA ALA A 130 -2.04 3.89 -8.86
C ALA A 130 -2.65 2.92 -7.83
N LEU A 131 -3.50 3.41 -6.91
CA LEU A 131 -4.25 2.56 -5.97
C LEU A 131 -5.14 1.57 -6.75
N LEU A 132 -5.95 2.04 -7.70
CA LEU A 132 -6.86 1.18 -8.47
C LEU A 132 -6.09 0.09 -9.24
N ARG A 133 -4.97 0.44 -9.87
CA ARG A 133 -4.11 -0.52 -10.58
C ARG A 133 -3.48 -1.54 -9.64
N LEU A 134 -3.07 -1.11 -8.45
CA LEU A 134 -2.55 -2.00 -7.40
C LEU A 134 -3.62 -2.98 -6.91
N LEU A 135 -4.84 -2.51 -6.69
CA LEU A 135 -5.97 -3.36 -6.30
C LEU A 135 -6.31 -4.39 -7.38
N HIS A 136 -6.38 -3.95 -8.64
CA HIS A 136 -6.63 -4.83 -9.78
C HIS A 136 -5.54 -5.92 -9.87
N SER A 137 -4.27 -5.54 -9.74
CA SER A 137 -3.16 -6.51 -9.69
C SER A 137 -3.28 -7.47 -8.50
N GLY A 138 -3.65 -6.97 -7.32
CA GLY A 138 -3.85 -7.81 -6.13
C GLY A 138 -4.96 -8.85 -6.30
N VAL A 139 -6.06 -8.49 -6.96
CA VAL A 139 -7.16 -9.42 -7.29
C VAL A 139 -6.72 -10.42 -8.36
N LEU A 140 -6.11 -9.95 -9.44
CA LEU A 140 -5.67 -10.78 -10.56
C LEU A 140 -4.70 -11.88 -10.13
N HIS A 141 -3.79 -11.57 -9.20
CA HIS A 141 -2.79 -12.52 -8.69
C HIS A 141 -3.24 -13.28 -7.43
N GLY A 142 -4.50 -13.13 -7.00
CA GLY A 142 -5.07 -13.86 -5.87
C GLY A 142 -4.54 -13.43 -4.49
N HIS A 143 -3.96 -12.24 -4.36
CA HIS A 143 -3.57 -11.67 -3.07
C HIS A 143 -4.75 -11.02 -2.33
N VAL A 144 -5.75 -10.57 -3.08
CA VAL A 144 -6.98 -9.94 -2.59
C VAL A 144 -8.17 -10.70 -3.17
N GLN A 145 -9.21 -10.94 -2.38
CA GLN A 145 -10.41 -11.62 -2.88
C GLN A 145 -11.18 -10.73 -3.87
N PRO A 146 -11.82 -11.27 -4.93
CA PRO A 146 -12.57 -10.46 -5.90
C PRO A 146 -13.71 -9.62 -5.28
N ASN A 147 -14.30 -10.08 -4.18
CA ASN A 147 -15.37 -9.40 -3.44
C ASN A 147 -14.87 -8.70 -2.17
N PHE A 148 -13.60 -8.28 -2.16
CA PHE A 148 -13.01 -7.58 -1.02
C PHE A 148 -13.78 -6.29 -0.69
N VAL A 149 -13.69 -5.89 0.57
CA VAL A 149 -14.23 -4.61 1.03
C VAL A 149 -13.12 -3.56 1.05
N LEU A 150 -13.35 -2.43 0.39
CA LEU A 150 -12.45 -1.26 0.45
C LEU A 150 -12.98 -0.24 1.46
N VAL A 151 -12.19 0.11 2.46
CA VAL A 151 -12.57 1.02 3.55
C VAL A 151 -11.43 1.98 3.90
N GLY A 152 -11.76 3.13 4.50
CA GLY A 152 -10.78 3.96 5.17
C GLY A 152 -10.50 3.45 6.59
N HIS A 153 -9.34 3.77 7.15
CA HIS A 153 -8.98 3.34 8.52
C HIS A 153 -9.99 3.83 9.59
N ARG A 154 -10.67 4.95 9.38
CA ARG A 154 -11.73 5.48 10.24
C ARG A 154 -12.96 4.58 10.34
N ASP A 155 -13.20 3.78 9.31
CA ASP A 155 -14.39 2.91 9.24
C ASP A 155 -14.19 1.65 10.08
N VAL A 156 -12.94 1.35 10.46
CA VAL A 156 -12.55 0.14 11.20
C VAL A 156 -11.89 0.45 12.56
N ALA A 157 -11.46 1.69 12.80
CA ALA A 157 -10.81 2.09 14.04
C ALA A 157 -11.19 3.53 14.45
N LYS A 158 -11.00 3.86 15.74
CA LYS A 158 -11.19 5.22 16.26
C LYS A 158 -10.01 6.11 15.86
N THR A 159 -10.00 6.57 14.61
CA THR A 159 -8.97 7.44 14.04
C THR A 159 -9.57 8.39 13.00
N ASP A 160 -8.93 9.54 12.79
CA ASP A 160 -9.28 10.47 11.71
C ASP A 160 -8.70 10.06 10.35
N CYS A 161 -7.74 9.12 10.32
CA CYS A 161 -7.16 8.57 9.11
C CYS A 161 -8.17 7.67 8.39
N ILE A 162 -8.46 7.75 7.10
CA ILE A 162 -8.44 8.90 6.18
C ILE A 162 -9.90 9.39 6.05
N LYS A 163 -10.17 10.68 5.76
CA LYS A 163 -11.53 11.18 5.45
C LYS A 163 -12.20 10.36 4.32
N PRO A 164 -13.54 10.29 4.26
CA PRO A 164 -14.24 9.44 3.31
C PRO A 164 -13.74 9.72 1.89
N LEU A 165 -13.17 8.69 1.26
CA LEU A 165 -12.82 8.68 -0.16
C LEU A 165 -14.12 8.62 -0.96
N LEU A 166 -14.84 9.74 -1.03
CA LEU A 166 -16.15 9.90 -1.67
C LEU A 166 -16.17 9.60 -3.18
N CYS A 167 -15.10 9.06 -3.77
CA CYS A 167 -14.97 8.82 -5.20
C CYS A 167 -14.43 7.43 -5.61
N VAL A 168 -13.96 6.58 -4.69
CA VAL A 168 -13.35 5.29 -5.11
C VAL A 168 -14.40 4.17 -5.22
N CYS A 169 -15.58 4.33 -4.61
CA CYS A 169 -16.60 3.29 -4.56
C CYS A 169 -17.46 3.15 -5.82
N SER A 170 -17.21 3.89 -6.90
CA SER A 170 -18.15 3.93 -8.03
C SER A 170 -17.86 3.02 -9.21
N ASN A 171 -16.69 2.38 -9.35
CA ASN A 171 -16.45 1.35 -10.40
C ASN A 171 -15.12 0.60 -10.15
N VAL A 172 -15.13 -0.40 -9.28
CA VAL A 172 -14.20 -1.55 -9.34
C VAL A 172 -15.02 -2.80 -9.62
#